data_AF-A0A2A4SKH8-F1
#
_entry.id   AF-A0A2A4SKH8-F1
#
_cell.length_a   1.000
_cell.length_b   1.000
_cell.length_c   1.000
_cell.angle_alpha   90.00
_cell.angle_beta   90.00
_cell.angle_gamma   90.00
#
_symmetry.space_group_name_H-M   'P 1'
#
loop_
_entity.id
_entity.type
_entity.pdbx_description
1 polymer ?
#
loop_
_entity_poly.entity_id
_entity_poly.type
_entity_poly.pdbx_seq_one_letter_code
_entity_poly.pdbx_strand_id
1 'polypeptide(L)' 'MKLGKLPSRTPVKLTISFLPEIYEMLEDYGRIYEKEYGENEKIEELVPYMIEAFLKTDHSFRKARKVLE' A
#
# COMPACT_ATOMS: atom_id res chain seq x y z
N MET A 1 -4.75 -13.08 0.15
CA MET A 1 -3.94 -11.92 -0.27
C MET A 1 -3.08 -11.44 0.91
N LYS A 2 -2.03 -10.63 0.69
CA LYS A 2 -1.12 -10.13 1.76
C LYS A 2 -1.70 -8.94 2.53
N LEU A 3 -2.96 -9.06 2.96
CA LEU A 3 -3.64 -8.03 3.73
C LEU A 3 -3.64 -8.47 5.19
N GLY A 4 -2.67 -7.96 5.95
CA GLY A 4 -2.62 -8.09 7.40
C GLY A 4 -3.14 -6.82 8.05
N LYS A 5 -3.69 -6.94 9.27
CA LYS A 5 -4.19 -5.78 10.04
C LYS A 5 -3.12 -4.70 10.22
N LEU A 6 -3.57 -3.46 10.12
CA LEU A 6 -2.78 -2.25 10.12
C LEU A 6 -2.07 -2.00 11.48
N PRO A 7 -0.72 -1.96 11.54
CA PRO A 7 -0.02 -1.55 12.76
C PRO A 7 -0.04 -0.02 12.95
N SER A 8 -0.26 0.45 14.18
CA SER A 8 -0.18 1.89 14.53
C SER A 8 1.26 2.41 14.43
N ARG A 9 1.50 3.46 13.62
CA ARG A 9 2.78 4.16 13.46
C ARG A 9 2.56 5.64 13.20
N THR A 10 3.49 6.50 13.61
CA THR A 10 3.47 7.94 13.33
C THR A 10 3.68 8.19 11.82
N PRO A 11 2.68 8.72 11.08
CA PRO A 11 2.76 8.87 9.64
C PRO A 11 3.57 10.10 9.23
N VAL A 12 4.35 9.97 8.15
CA VAL A 12 4.94 11.11 7.43
C VAL A 12 4.07 11.41 6.22
N LYS A 13 3.64 12.66 6.06
CA LYS A 13 2.77 13.07 4.94
C LYS A 13 3.59 13.34 3.68
N LEU A 14 3.24 12.64 2.60
CA LEU A 14 3.78 12.87 1.26
C LEU A 14 2.62 13.17 0.31
N THR A 15 2.71 14.25 -0.46
CA THR A 15 1.73 14.58 -1.51
C THR A 15 2.21 14.01 -2.84
N ILE A 16 1.39 13.15 -3.46
CA ILE A 16 1.70 12.43 -4.70
C ILE A 16 0.56 12.65 -5.69
N SER A 17 0.89 12.79 -6.97
CA SER A 17 -0.10 12.78 -8.06
C SER A 17 -0.07 11.43 -8.76
N PHE A 18 -1.24 10.81 -8.95
CA PHE A 18 -1.40 9.57 -9.68
C PHE A 18 -1.94 9.86 -11.09
N LEU A 19 -1.59 8.99 -12.05
CA LEU A 19 -2.29 8.94 -13.32
C LEU A 19 -3.72 8.41 -13.09
N PRO A 20 -4.71 8.81 -13.91
CA PRO A 20 -6.10 8.36 -13.77
C PRO A 20 -6.24 6.83 -13.70
N GLU A 21 -5.52 6.11 -14.56
CA GLU A 21 -5.53 4.63 -14.61
C GLU A 21 -5.09 4.00 -13.28
N ILE A 22 -4.09 4.59 -12.61
CA ILE A 22 -3.63 4.10 -11.30
C ILE A 22 -4.72 4.35 -10.24
N TYR A 23 -5.39 5.50 -10.29
CA TYR A 23 -6.48 5.81 -9.36
C TYR A 23 -7.65 4.84 -9.53
N GLU A 24 -8.05 4.53 -10.76
CA GLU A 24 -9.10 3.53 -11.04
C GLU A 24 -8.73 2.14 -10.47
N MET A 25 -7.48 1.70 -10.66
CA MET A 25 -7.01 0.44 -10.07
C MET A 25 -7.02 0.44 -8.54
N LEU A 26 -6.73 1.59 -7.91
CA LEU A 26 -6.81 1.74 -6.45
C LEU A 26 -8.26 1.71 -5.94
N GLU A 27 -9.20 2.30 -6.68
CA GLU A 27 -10.63 2.22 -6.37
C GLU A 27 -11.15 0.78 -6.46
N ASP A 28 -10.79 0.06 -7.51
CA ASP A 28 -11.15 -1.35 -7.67
C ASP A 28 -10.53 -2.21 -6.55
N TYR A 29 -9.29 -1.92 -6.16
CA TYR A 29 -8.65 -2.58 -5.03
C TYR A 29 -9.44 -2.37 -3.74
N GLY A 30 -9.87 -1.13 -3.44
CA GLY A 30 -10.70 -0.83 -2.27
C GLY A 30 -12.03 -1.59 -2.27
N ARG A 31 -12.71 -1.69 -3.43
CA ARG A 31 -13.95 -2.48 -3.58
C ARG A 31 -13.73 -3.97 -3.31
N ILE A 32 -12.62 -4.53 -3.78
CA ILE A 32 -12.26 -5.93 -3.53
C ILE A 32 -11.97 -6.15 -2.04
N TYR A 33 -11.23 -5.23 -1.41
CA TYR A 33 -10.92 -5.27 0.02
C TYR A 33 -12.20 -5.28 0.86
N GLU A 34 -13.11 -4.34 0.59
CA GLU A 34 -14.41 -4.28 1.28
C GLU A 34 -15.22 -5.56 1.10
N LYS A 35 -15.22 -6.14 -0.11
CA LYS A 35 -15.90 -7.41 -0.38
C LYS A 35 -15.30 -8.59 0.40
N GLU A 36 -13.98 -8.61 0.59
CA GLU A 36 -13.28 -9.71 1.26
C GLU A 36 -13.36 -9.61 2.79
N TYR A 37 -13.34 -8.39 3.34
CA TYR A 37 -13.23 -8.16 4.79
C TYR A 37 -14.43 -7.45 5.43
N GLY A 38 -15.37 -6.92 4.64
CA GLY A 38 -16.53 -6.16 5.11
C GLY A 38 -16.19 -4.76 5.64
N GLU A 39 -14.93 -4.35 5.54
CA GLU A 39 -14.43 -3.06 6.03
C GLU A 39 -14.18 -2.13 4.83
N ASN A 40 -14.90 -1.01 4.77
CA ASN A 40 -14.66 0.05 3.78
C ASN A 40 -13.50 0.92 4.28
N GLU A 41 -12.27 0.54 3.92
CA GLU A 41 -11.09 1.37 4.15
C GLU A 41 -10.88 2.33 2.98
N LYS A 42 -10.58 3.59 3.31
CA LYS A 42 -10.27 4.60 2.29
C LYS A 42 -8.97 4.24 1.58
N ILE A 43 -8.89 4.60 0.30
CA ILE A 43 -7.67 4.43 -0.51
C ILE A 43 -6.45 5.11 0.13
N GLU A 44 -6.66 6.28 0.76
CA GLU A 44 -5.60 7.01 1.48
C GLU A 44 -4.99 6.21 2.64
N GLU A 45 -5.76 5.31 3.26
CA GLU A 45 -5.30 4.41 4.31
C GLU A 45 -4.67 3.15 3.71
N LEU A 46 -5.23 2.60 2.63
CA LEU A 46 -4.73 1.37 1.99
C LEU A 46 -3.38 1.56 1.30
N VAL A 47 -3.18 2.67 0.59
CA VAL A 47 -2.00 2.93 -0.24
C VAL A 47 -0.68 2.81 0.54
N PRO A 48 -0.51 3.42 1.74
CA PRO A 48 0.68 3.23 2.55
C PRO A 48 1.02 1.76 2.84
N TYR A 49 0.02 0.92 3.13
CA TYR A 49 0.24 -0.51 3.40
C TYR A 49 0.56 -1.29 2.14
N MET A 50 -0.08 -0.97 1.00
CA MET A 50 0.26 -1.55 -0.29
C MET A 50 1.72 -1.28 -0.66
N ILE A 51 2.18 -0.04 -0.47
CA ILE A 51 3.58 0.36 -0.69
C ILE A 51 4.52 -0.36 0.28
N GLU A 52 4.16 -0.44 1.56
CA GLU A 52 4.97 -1.16 2.55
C GLU A 52 5.12 -2.64 2.20
N ALA A 53 4.01 -3.30 1.84
CA ALA A 53 3.99 -4.69 1.43
C ALA A 53 4.82 -4.90 0.16
N PHE A 54 4.72 -4.01 -0.82
CA PHE A 54 5.55 -4.04 -2.03
C PHE A 54 7.04 -3.96 -1.69
N LEU A 55 7.47 -2.94 -0.94
CA LEU A 55 8.88 -2.75 -0.56
C LEU A 55 9.45 -3.91 0.28
N LYS A 56 8.64 -4.53 1.13
CA LYS A 56 9.05 -5.72 1.91
C LYS A 56 9.23 -6.98 1.07
N THR A 57 8.60 -7.04 -0.10
CA THR A 57 8.55 -8.25 -0.94
C THR A 57 9.45 -8.17 -2.16
N ASP A 58 9.86 -6.96 -2.55
CA ASP A 58 10.89 -6.76 -3.56
C ASP A 58 12.27 -7.18 -3.03
N HIS A 59 12.71 -8.38 -3.43
CA HIS A 59 14.00 -8.94 -3.04
C HIS A 59 15.19 -8.13 -3.57
N SER A 60 15.10 -7.64 -4.81
CA SER A 60 16.16 -6.87 -5.46
C SER A 60 16.36 -5.54 -4.73
N PHE A 61 15.26 -4.84 -4.44
CA PHE A 61 15.26 -3.63 -3.61
C PHE A 61 15.88 -3.91 -2.24
N ARG A 62 15.45 -4.98 -1.55
CA ARG A 62 15.97 -5.34 -0.22
C ARG A 62 17.47 -5.63 -0.23
N LYS A 63 17.98 -6.29 -1.27
CA LYS A 63 19.41 -6.55 -1.41
C LYS A 63 20.19 -5.25 -1.65
N ALA A 64 19.70 -4.39 -2.54
CA ALA A 64 20.35 -3.10 -2.83
C ALA A 64 20.37 -2.18 -1.60
N ARG A 65 19.28 -2.13 -0.84
CA ARG A 65 19.17 -1.30 0.37
C ARG A 65 20.23 -1.64 1.43
N LYS A 66 20.54 -2.92 1.63
CA LYS A 66 21.57 -3.36 2.58
C LYS A 66 22.99 -2.86 2.24
N VAL A 67 23.23 -2.51 0.98
CA VAL A 67 24.53 -1.99 0.51
C VAL A 67 24.63 -0.48 0.69
N LEU A 68 23.49 0.20 0.90
CA LEU A 68 23.45 1.65 1.18
C LEU A 68 23.65 1.97 2.68
N GLU A 69 23.57 0.96 3.54
CA GLU A 69 23.82 1.03 4.99
C GLU A 69 25.32 0.85 5.27
#